data_AF-A0A832B4W2-F1
#
_entry.id   AF-A0A832B4W2-F1
#
_cell.length_a   1.000
_cell.length_b   1.000
_cell.length_c   1.000
_cell.angle_alpha   90.00
_cell.angle_beta   90.00
_cell.angle_gamma   90.00
#
_symmetry.space_group_name_H-M   'P 1'
#
loop_
_entity.id
_entity.type
_entity.pdbx_description
1 polymer ?
#
loop_
_entity_poly.entity_id
_entity_poly.type
_entity_poly.pdbx_seq_one_letter_code
_entity_poly.pdbx_strand_id
1 'polypeptide(L)'
;MKKLWFVLPVVLLLAASCNKPQPITQQNQTGQQSATQNSSATEPESQETTNIKVAVIALGNNGKLGKKVGCGDSVVYLTKQVPATKQPLNAALKQLFALDKATIQDPAYNKVDLSNIIYNWQRSYPDGKVVLQFERATIENGVAKIYLTGSMGSIGGVCDEPRIPAQIEETAKQFPTVKSVETYLNGDYLNWQVVYSGIEWKTYTNKKYGFQFSYPANLKLKENYPQGSIVGLENNTPGGFSISVSEVANFQEIVNSRQNDANAQATVKLAEEKLNIEQLRNILNTRIIGDFSGDPPWGYHFVYIELPNSGGKGIVFEARTDNADTPNMGAKKLT
;
A
#
# COMPACT_ATOMS: atom_id res chain seq x y z
N MET A 1 -19.20 15.35 -28.17
CA MET A 1 -18.42 14.08 -28.21
C MET A 1 -19.33 12.98 -28.74
N LYS A 2 -18.86 12.27 -29.78
CA LYS A 2 -19.59 11.20 -30.46
C LYS A 2 -19.79 10.03 -29.49
N LYS A 3 -21.04 9.60 -29.27
CA LYS A 3 -21.40 8.40 -28.51
C LYS A 3 -21.11 7.19 -29.37
N LEU A 4 -20.19 6.32 -28.93
CA LEU A 4 -19.94 5.03 -29.56
C LEU A 4 -20.75 3.97 -28.82
N TRP A 5 -21.79 3.46 -29.47
CA TRP A 5 -22.45 2.22 -29.12
C TRP A 5 -21.67 1.06 -29.72
N PHE A 6 -21.34 0.04 -28.92
CA PHE A 6 -21.11 -1.29 -29.47
C PHE A 6 -21.84 -2.34 -28.65
N VAL A 7 -22.63 -3.10 -29.40
CA VAL A 7 -23.52 -4.18 -28.99
C VAL A 7 -22.69 -5.45 -28.81
N LEU A 8 -22.91 -6.16 -27.71
CA LEU A 8 -22.47 -7.55 -27.50
C LEU A 8 -23.26 -8.49 -28.43
N PRO A 9 -22.63 -9.49 -29.06
CA PRO A 9 -23.31 -10.73 -29.37
C PRO A 9 -23.04 -11.76 -28.26
N VAL A 10 -24.12 -12.12 -27.58
CA VAL A 10 -24.31 -13.37 -26.86
C VAL A 10 -24.12 -14.53 -27.84
N VAL A 11 -23.22 -15.46 -27.53
CA VAL A 11 -23.23 -16.79 -28.14
C VAL A 11 -23.47 -17.81 -27.03
N LEU A 12 -24.67 -18.38 -27.08
CA LEU A 12 -25.11 -19.55 -26.33
C LEU A 12 -24.47 -20.79 -26.96
N LEU A 13 -23.84 -21.65 -26.16
CA LEU A 13 -23.61 -23.05 -26.51
C LEU A 13 -23.88 -23.90 -25.28
N LEU A 14 -25.05 -24.53 -25.30
CA LEU A 14 -25.43 -25.65 -24.45
C LEU A 14 -24.71 -26.90 -24.96
N ALA A 15 -24.03 -27.61 -24.09
CA ALA A 15 -23.89 -29.06 -24.18
C ALA A 15 -23.81 -29.62 -22.76
N ALA A 16 -24.85 -30.35 -22.40
CA ALA A 16 -24.89 -31.22 -21.24
C ALA A 16 -23.94 -32.40 -21.44
N SER A 17 -23.25 -32.83 -20.39
CA SER A 17 -23.32 -34.24 -20.02
C SER A 17 -22.95 -34.43 -18.56
N CYS A 18 -23.92 -34.91 -17.79
CA CYS A 18 -23.69 -35.65 -16.56
C CYS A 18 -22.86 -36.90 -16.87
N ASN A 19 -21.88 -37.21 -16.02
CA ASN A 19 -21.74 -38.57 -15.48
C ASN A 19 -20.70 -38.63 -14.35
N LYS A 20 -21.21 -38.93 -13.15
CA LYS A 20 -20.61 -39.74 -12.08
C LYS A 20 -21.79 -40.56 -11.51
N PRO A 21 -21.59 -41.72 -10.85
CA PRO A 21 -20.35 -42.29 -10.32
C PRO A 21 -20.18 -43.81 -10.60
N GLN A 22 -19.03 -44.39 -10.26
CA GLN A 22 -18.89 -45.44 -9.22
C GLN A 22 -17.53 -46.20 -9.26
N PRO A 23 -17.15 -46.88 -8.15
CA PRO A 23 -15.78 -47.26 -7.80
C PRO A 23 -15.52 -48.77 -7.91
N ILE A 24 -14.32 -49.19 -8.31
CA ILE A 24 -13.80 -50.57 -8.24
C ILE A 24 -12.25 -50.44 -8.21
N THR A 25 -11.49 -50.66 -7.13
CA THR A 25 -11.07 -51.87 -6.39
C THR A 25 -9.55 -52.03 -6.52
N GLN A 26 -8.94 -52.31 -5.37
CA GLN A 26 -7.53 -52.64 -5.17
C GLN A 26 -7.11 -53.90 -5.94
N GLN A 27 -5.90 -53.88 -6.50
CA GLN A 27 -5.08 -55.09 -6.57
C GLN A 27 -3.63 -54.77 -6.19
N ASN A 28 -3.24 -55.30 -5.03
CA ASN A 28 -1.88 -55.68 -4.72
C ASN A 28 -1.43 -56.76 -5.72
N GLN A 29 -0.31 -56.58 -6.39
CA GLN A 29 0.55 -57.70 -6.77
C GLN A 29 2.02 -57.38 -6.49
N THR A 30 2.53 -58.16 -5.56
CA THR A 30 3.90 -58.45 -5.23
C THR A 30 4.64 -58.95 -6.46
N GLY A 31 5.72 -58.27 -6.86
CA GLY A 31 6.61 -58.67 -7.93
C GLY A 31 8.03 -58.35 -7.53
N GLN A 32 8.66 -59.31 -6.85
CA GLN A 32 10.06 -59.28 -6.46
C GLN A 32 10.88 -59.68 -7.69
N GLN A 33 11.68 -58.76 -8.23
CA GLN A 33 12.68 -59.08 -9.25
C GLN A 33 13.96 -58.29 -8.99
N SER A 34 14.94 -59.01 -8.43
CA SER A 34 16.34 -58.59 -8.39
C SER A 34 16.90 -58.56 -9.81
N ALA A 35 17.44 -57.42 -10.21
CA ALA A 35 18.44 -57.32 -11.27
C ALA A 35 19.44 -56.21 -10.92
N THR A 36 20.62 -56.69 -10.56
CA THR A 36 21.98 -56.16 -10.74
C THR A 36 22.19 -54.67 -11.00
N GLN A 37 23.04 -54.11 -10.12
CA GLN A 37 23.70 -52.80 -10.14
C GLN A 37 24.08 -52.28 -11.53
N ASN A 38 23.76 -51.01 -11.78
CA ASN A 38 24.68 -50.11 -12.48
C ASN A 38 24.73 -48.79 -11.70
N SER A 39 25.71 -48.72 -10.80
CA SER A 39 26.04 -47.55 -9.99
C SER A 39 26.75 -46.53 -10.86
N SER A 40 25.98 -45.63 -11.48
CA SER A 40 26.51 -44.35 -11.95
C SER A 40 26.25 -43.34 -10.85
N ALA A 41 27.24 -43.16 -9.97
CA ALA A 41 27.26 -42.04 -9.04
C ALA A 41 27.43 -40.77 -9.86
N THR A 42 26.33 -40.13 -10.20
CA THR A 42 26.33 -38.75 -10.66
C THR A 42 26.80 -37.91 -9.48
N GLU A 43 28.05 -37.47 -9.53
CA GLU A 43 28.56 -36.40 -8.68
C GLU A 43 27.57 -35.23 -8.75
N PRO A 44 27.01 -34.76 -7.62
CA PRO A 44 26.05 -33.67 -7.67
C PRO A 44 26.78 -32.45 -8.21
N GLU A 45 26.38 -32.04 -9.42
CA GLU A 45 26.81 -30.79 -10.03
C GLU A 45 26.65 -29.69 -8.97
N SER A 46 27.80 -29.13 -8.54
CA SER A 46 27.88 -28.11 -7.51
C SER A 46 27.09 -26.88 -7.95
N GLN A 47 25.80 -26.81 -7.61
CA GLN A 47 24.96 -25.67 -7.93
C GLN A 47 25.54 -24.44 -7.24
N GLU A 48 26.00 -23.48 -8.05
CA GLU A 48 26.52 -22.21 -7.56
C GLU A 48 25.47 -21.54 -6.66
N THR A 49 25.88 -21.13 -5.46
CA THR A 49 25.01 -20.46 -4.49
C THR A 49 25.44 -19.01 -4.31
N THR A 50 24.48 -18.16 -3.94
CA THR A 50 24.72 -16.78 -3.53
C THR A 50 24.11 -16.53 -2.16
N ASN A 51 24.76 -15.65 -1.40
CA ASN A 51 24.22 -15.16 -0.14
C ASN A 51 23.26 -14.00 -0.38
N ILE A 52 22.13 -14.03 0.29
CA ILE A 52 21.18 -12.93 0.42
C ILE A 52 20.90 -12.68 1.90
N LYS A 53 20.38 -11.49 2.22
CA LYS A 53 19.93 -11.14 3.56
C LYS A 53 18.41 -11.10 3.62
N VAL A 54 17.86 -11.52 4.75
CA VAL A 54 16.42 -11.44 5.04
C VAL A 54 16.26 -10.64 6.33
N ALA A 55 15.47 -9.57 6.29
CA ALA A 55 15.29 -8.70 7.44
C ALA A 55 14.25 -9.28 8.42
N VAL A 56 14.63 -9.33 9.70
CA VAL A 56 13.81 -9.76 10.83
C VAL A 56 13.94 -8.77 11.98
N ILE A 57 13.10 -8.90 13.00
CA ILE A 57 13.03 -7.93 14.11
C ILE A 57 13.67 -8.51 15.37
N ALA A 58 14.70 -7.85 15.89
CA ALA A 58 15.22 -8.11 17.23
C ALA A 58 14.43 -7.31 18.25
N LEU A 59 13.69 -8.00 19.12
CA LEU A 59 12.72 -7.38 20.03
C LEU A 59 13.37 -6.71 21.25
N GLY A 60 12.84 -5.55 21.65
CA GLY A 60 13.11 -4.92 22.95
C GLY A 60 14.55 -4.46 23.18
N ASN A 61 15.36 -4.35 22.13
CA ASN A 61 16.79 -4.06 22.23
C ASN A 61 17.13 -2.57 22.05
N ASN A 62 16.14 -1.70 21.95
CA ASN A 62 16.22 -0.25 21.77
C ASN A 62 17.06 0.22 20.57
N GLY A 63 17.06 -0.52 19.46
CA GLY A 63 17.83 -0.13 18.28
C GLY A 63 19.32 -0.47 18.37
N LYS A 64 19.76 -1.25 19.37
CA LYS A 64 21.20 -1.51 19.61
C LYS A 64 21.86 -2.40 18.56
N LEU A 65 21.09 -3.22 17.84
CA LEU A 65 21.64 -4.22 16.91
C LEU A 65 21.45 -3.84 15.44
N GLY A 66 20.72 -2.76 15.16
CA GLY A 66 20.43 -2.35 13.81
C GLY A 66 19.49 -1.15 13.77
N LYS A 67 18.85 -0.92 12.63
CA LYS A 67 17.95 0.23 12.45
C LYS A 67 16.79 0.13 13.44
N LYS A 68 16.60 1.17 14.26
CA LYS A 68 15.50 1.21 15.23
C LYS A 68 14.15 1.17 14.51
N VAL A 69 13.21 0.37 15.03
CA VAL A 69 11.86 0.23 14.49
C VAL A 69 10.88 -0.07 15.63
N GLY A 70 9.61 0.30 15.47
CA GLY A 70 8.56 -0.05 16.43
C GLY A 70 8.83 0.44 17.84
N CYS A 71 8.47 -0.40 18.80
CA CYS A 71 8.50 -0.10 20.23
C CYS A 71 9.87 -0.33 20.85
N GLY A 72 10.92 0.18 20.19
CA GLY A 72 12.29 0.01 20.62
C GLY A 72 12.91 -1.31 20.17
N ASP A 73 12.60 -1.76 18.97
CA ASP A 73 13.22 -2.94 18.37
C ASP A 73 14.30 -2.54 17.36
N SER A 74 15.01 -3.52 16.81
CA SER A 74 15.91 -3.31 15.68
C SER A 74 15.53 -4.19 14.50
N VAL A 75 15.69 -3.66 13.29
CA VAL A 75 15.81 -4.51 12.10
C VAL A 75 17.21 -5.13 12.09
N VAL A 76 17.27 -6.45 11.96
CA VAL A 76 18.51 -7.23 11.82
C VAL A 76 18.39 -8.19 10.64
N TYR A 77 19.51 -8.80 10.22
CA TYR A 77 19.58 -9.54 8.97
C TYR A 77 20.01 -10.99 9.19
N LEU A 78 19.21 -11.93 8.68
CA LEU A 78 19.58 -13.33 8.55
C LEU A 78 20.23 -13.55 7.19
N THR A 79 21.42 -14.17 7.16
CA THR A 79 22.04 -14.55 5.91
C THR A 79 21.47 -15.90 5.46
N LYS A 80 21.00 -15.97 4.21
CA LYS A 80 20.47 -17.18 3.58
C LYS A 80 21.27 -17.48 2.32
N GLN A 81 21.62 -18.75 2.12
CA GLN A 81 22.16 -19.22 0.84
C GLN A 81 21.00 -19.62 -0.07
N VAL A 82 21.02 -19.13 -1.30
CA VAL A 82 20.06 -19.49 -2.35
C VAL A 82 20.82 -19.87 -3.62
N PRO A 83 20.23 -20.65 -4.53
CA PRO A 83 20.82 -20.87 -5.86
C PRO A 83 21.13 -19.53 -6.54
N ALA A 84 22.26 -19.45 -7.24
CA ALA A 84 22.63 -18.27 -8.01
C ALA A 84 21.50 -17.87 -8.96
N THR A 85 21.15 -16.58 -8.95
CA THR A 85 19.99 -16.08 -9.70
C THR A 85 20.22 -14.68 -10.23
N LYS A 86 19.65 -14.41 -11.40
CA LYS A 86 19.60 -13.06 -12.00
C LYS A 86 18.55 -12.16 -11.33
N GLN A 87 17.74 -12.70 -10.42
CA GLN A 87 16.67 -11.98 -9.71
C GLN A 87 16.85 -12.06 -8.18
N PRO A 88 17.96 -11.54 -7.62
CA PRO A 88 18.28 -11.70 -6.21
C PRO A 88 17.25 -11.00 -5.28
N LEU A 89 16.62 -9.90 -5.73
CA LEU A 89 15.52 -9.26 -4.99
C LEU A 89 14.32 -10.20 -4.81
N ASN A 90 13.90 -10.88 -5.89
CA ASN A 90 12.80 -11.84 -5.82
C ASN A 90 13.16 -13.03 -4.93
N ALA A 91 14.40 -13.52 -5.01
CA ALA A 91 14.87 -14.58 -4.13
C ALA A 91 14.88 -14.15 -2.66
N ALA A 92 15.32 -12.94 -2.34
CA ALA A 92 15.32 -12.41 -0.97
C ALA A 92 13.92 -12.26 -0.38
N LEU A 93 12.99 -11.66 -1.12
CA LEU A 93 11.60 -11.52 -0.67
C LEU A 93 10.90 -12.87 -0.59
N LYS A 94 11.15 -13.79 -1.53
CA LYS A 94 10.65 -15.16 -1.43
C LYS A 94 11.15 -15.86 -0.16
N GLN A 95 12.41 -15.66 0.22
CA GLN A 95 12.97 -16.21 1.46
C GLN A 95 12.37 -15.57 2.72
N LEU A 96 12.14 -14.26 2.73
CA LEU A 96 11.41 -13.57 3.81
C LEU A 96 10.03 -14.18 4.03
N PHE A 97 9.27 -14.35 2.96
CA PHE A 97 7.93 -14.95 3.00
C PHE A 97 7.97 -16.50 3.08
N ALA A 98 9.13 -17.14 3.11
CA ALA A 98 9.25 -18.58 3.37
C ALA A 98 9.55 -18.89 4.85
N LEU A 99 9.79 -17.88 5.68
CA LEU A 99 10.02 -18.05 7.11
C LEU A 99 8.73 -18.54 7.80
N ASP A 100 8.74 -19.80 8.21
CA ASP A 100 7.57 -20.56 8.68
C ASP A 100 7.32 -20.44 10.20
N LYS A 101 7.98 -19.50 10.86
CA LYS A 101 7.87 -19.29 12.31
C LYS A 101 7.89 -17.81 12.66
N ALA A 102 7.07 -17.44 13.64
CA ALA A 102 7.10 -16.12 14.25
C ALA A 102 8.43 -15.88 14.97
N THR A 103 8.85 -16.81 15.84
CA THR A 103 10.11 -16.69 16.58
C THR A 103 11.23 -17.39 15.83
N ILE A 104 12.37 -16.70 15.69
CA ILE A 104 13.55 -17.21 15.01
C ILE A 104 14.69 -17.31 16.01
N GLN A 105 15.43 -18.41 15.90
CA GLN A 105 16.65 -18.63 16.66
C GLN A 105 17.82 -18.53 15.69
N ASP A 106 18.77 -17.64 15.98
CA ASP A 106 19.99 -17.48 15.22
C ASP A 106 21.18 -17.31 16.18
N PRO A 107 22.26 -18.10 16.06
CA PRO A 107 23.41 -18.03 16.95
C PRO A 107 24.07 -16.65 17.02
N ALA A 108 24.01 -15.84 15.95
CA ALA A 108 24.54 -14.49 15.93
C ALA A 108 23.76 -13.53 16.84
N TYR A 109 22.55 -13.91 17.26
CA TYR A 109 21.61 -13.09 18.03
C TYR A 109 21.14 -13.76 19.33
N ASN A 110 21.94 -14.68 19.89
CA ASN A 110 21.61 -15.53 21.04
C ASN A 110 21.21 -14.85 22.37
N LYS A 111 21.11 -13.51 22.41
CA LYS A 111 20.72 -12.71 23.59
C LYS A 111 19.45 -11.88 23.36
N VAL A 112 18.82 -12.01 22.20
CA VAL A 112 17.58 -11.29 21.84
C VAL A 112 16.63 -12.21 21.11
N ASP A 113 15.33 -12.03 21.35
CA ASP A 113 14.33 -12.74 20.58
C ASP A 113 14.22 -12.12 19.18
N LEU A 114 14.42 -12.95 18.16
CA LEU A 114 14.17 -12.56 16.78
C LEU A 114 12.75 -12.93 16.39
N SER A 115 12.08 -12.03 15.67
CA SER A 115 10.71 -12.19 15.22
C SER A 115 10.54 -11.91 13.74
N ASN A 116 9.86 -12.80 13.04
CA ASN A 116 9.25 -12.54 11.75
C ASN A 116 7.79 -12.12 11.97
N ILE A 117 7.53 -10.81 11.93
CA ILE A 117 6.19 -10.26 12.17
C ILE A 117 5.26 -10.58 11.01
N ILE A 118 5.79 -10.63 9.78
CA ILE A 118 5.03 -10.98 8.57
C ILE A 118 4.38 -12.35 8.70
N TYR A 119 5.01 -13.31 9.40
CA TYR A 119 4.50 -14.68 9.59
C TYR A 119 3.04 -14.71 10.07
N ASN A 120 2.64 -13.77 10.93
CA ASN A 120 1.29 -13.69 11.46
C ASN A 120 0.22 -13.49 10.37
N TRP A 121 0.60 -12.96 9.21
CA TRP A 121 -0.29 -12.75 8.06
C TRP A 121 -0.14 -13.82 6.97
N GLN A 122 0.84 -14.71 7.12
CA GLN A 122 1.07 -15.83 6.20
C GLN A 122 0.30 -17.09 6.62
N ARG A 123 -0.28 -17.10 7.82
CA ARG A 123 -0.98 -18.26 8.35
C ARG A 123 -2.45 -18.26 7.93
N SER A 124 -2.90 -19.38 7.39
CA SER A 124 -4.33 -19.58 7.11
C SER A 124 -5.10 -19.58 8.41
N TYR A 125 -6.07 -18.67 8.52
CA TYR A 125 -7.06 -18.74 9.58
C TYR A 125 -8.05 -19.88 9.30
N PRO A 126 -8.68 -20.47 10.33
CA PRO A 126 -9.65 -21.57 10.17
C PRO A 126 -10.83 -21.23 9.25
N ASP A 127 -11.04 -19.95 8.96
CA ASP A 127 -12.09 -19.41 8.10
C ASP A 127 -11.77 -19.45 6.59
N GLY A 128 -10.62 -20.00 6.19
CA GLY A 128 -10.25 -20.17 4.78
C GLY A 128 -9.80 -18.87 4.09
N LYS A 129 -9.45 -17.82 4.85
CA LYS A 129 -8.93 -16.56 4.28
C LYS A 129 -7.65 -16.77 3.49
N VAL A 130 -7.56 -16.03 2.37
CA VAL A 130 -6.36 -15.98 1.52
C VAL A 130 -5.22 -15.34 2.32
N VAL A 131 -4.14 -16.08 2.51
CA VAL A 131 -2.96 -15.65 3.27
C VAL A 131 -2.14 -14.64 2.48
N LEU A 132 -1.45 -13.73 3.17
CA LEU A 132 -0.55 -12.80 2.52
C LEU A 132 0.64 -13.55 1.91
N GLN A 133 0.86 -13.35 0.62
CA GLN A 133 1.91 -14.01 -0.15
C GLN A 133 2.72 -13.00 -0.95
N PHE A 134 4.00 -13.29 -1.11
CA PHE A 134 4.83 -12.62 -2.09
C PHE A 134 4.54 -13.19 -3.48
N GLU A 135 4.17 -12.33 -4.42
CA GLU A 135 3.96 -12.71 -5.81
C GLU A 135 5.25 -12.48 -6.63
N ARG A 136 5.73 -11.23 -6.66
CA ARG A 136 6.90 -10.83 -7.44
C ARG A 136 7.43 -9.46 -7.01
N ALA A 137 8.63 -9.13 -7.45
CA ALA A 137 9.19 -7.78 -7.36
C ALA A 137 9.86 -7.36 -8.68
N THR A 138 9.76 -6.07 -9.00
CA THR A 138 10.48 -5.43 -10.12
C THR A 138 11.27 -4.23 -9.61
N ILE A 139 12.27 -3.79 -10.38
CA ILE A 139 13.03 -2.57 -10.09
C ILE A 139 12.94 -1.67 -11.32
N GLU A 140 12.42 -0.46 -11.12
CA GLU A 140 12.26 0.55 -12.18
C GLU A 140 12.84 1.87 -11.66
N ASN A 141 13.87 2.41 -12.32
CA ASN A 141 14.52 3.68 -11.94
C ASN A 141 14.97 3.76 -10.46
N GLY A 142 15.34 2.61 -9.90
CA GLY A 142 15.74 2.48 -8.49
C GLY A 142 14.59 2.36 -7.50
N VAL A 143 13.35 2.28 -7.96
CA VAL A 143 12.17 1.97 -7.14
C VAL A 143 11.91 0.47 -7.23
N ALA A 144 12.00 -0.24 -6.11
CA ALA A 144 11.57 -1.62 -6.02
C ALA A 144 10.04 -1.69 -5.82
N LYS A 145 9.32 -2.21 -6.81
CA LYS A 145 7.88 -2.44 -6.75
C LYS A 145 7.63 -3.87 -6.31
N ILE A 146 7.04 -4.03 -5.13
CA ILE A 146 6.81 -5.32 -4.47
C ILE A 146 5.32 -5.65 -4.55
N TYR A 147 5.00 -6.75 -5.19
CA TYR A 147 3.62 -7.20 -5.42
C TYR A 147 3.31 -8.35 -4.46
N LEU A 148 2.27 -8.13 -3.65
CA LEU A 148 1.74 -9.07 -2.69
C LEU A 148 0.31 -9.44 -3.09
N THR A 149 -0.10 -10.66 -2.75
CA THR A 149 -1.46 -11.15 -2.95
C THR A 149 -2.04 -11.67 -1.65
N GLY A 150 -3.37 -11.69 -1.56
CA GLY A 150 -4.12 -12.25 -0.44
C GLY A 150 -4.69 -11.18 0.48
N SER A 151 -4.83 -11.51 1.76
CA SER A 151 -5.38 -10.62 2.78
C SER A 151 -4.34 -10.31 3.84
N MET A 152 -4.30 -9.06 4.30
CA MET A 152 -3.62 -8.73 5.53
C MET A 152 -4.43 -9.27 6.71
N GLY A 153 -3.74 -9.80 7.73
CA GLY A 153 -4.36 -10.13 9.00
C GLY A 153 -4.54 -8.89 9.87
N SER A 154 -5.08 -9.07 11.08
CA SER A 154 -5.05 -8.02 12.08
C SER A 154 -3.60 -7.67 12.44
N ILE A 155 -3.29 -6.38 12.54
CA ILE A 155 -1.99 -5.91 13.06
C ILE A 155 -2.00 -6.13 14.57
N GLY A 156 -0.90 -6.65 15.14
CA GLY A 156 -0.77 -6.92 16.58
C GLY A 156 -0.61 -5.67 17.47
N GLY A 157 -0.98 -4.49 16.97
CA GLY A 157 -0.89 -3.19 17.65
C GLY A 157 0.21 -2.27 17.10
N VAL A 158 0.34 -1.08 17.71
CA VAL A 158 1.19 0.04 17.27
C VAL A 158 2.67 -0.29 17.07
N CYS A 159 3.16 -1.36 17.69
CA CYS A 159 4.53 -1.81 17.53
C CYS A 159 4.75 -2.58 16.21
N ASP A 160 3.76 -3.34 15.76
CA ASP A 160 3.85 -4.17 14.55
C ASP A 160 3.67 -3.37 13.28
N GLU A 161 2.93 -2.26 13.37
CA GLU A 161 2.72 -1.28 12.30
C GLU A 161 4.03 -0.92 11.58
N PRO A 162 5.08 -0.39 12.22
CA PRO A 162 6.33 -0.10 11.54
C PRO A 162 7.23 -1.32 11.29
N ARG A 163 6.99 -2.48 11.94
CA ARG A 163 7.89 -3.65 11.82
C ARG A 163 7.72 -4.39 10.50
N ILE A 164 6.48 -4.60 10.07
CA ILE A 164 6.16 -5.31 8.81
C ILE A 164 6.74 -4.61 7.57
N PRO A 165 6.49 -3.31 7.34
CA PRO A 165 7.03 -2.64 6.16
C PRO A 165 8.55 -2.57 6.25
N ALA A 166 9.13 -2.45 7.46
CA ALA A 166 10.58 -2.46 7.63
C ALA A 166 11.20 -3.80 7.23
N GLN A 167 10.58 -4.94 7.55
CA GLN A 167 11.09 -6.24 7.09
C GLN A 167 11.12 -6.33 5.55
N ILE A 168 10.08 -5.86 4.88
CA ILE A 168 10.00 -5.86 3.41
C ILE A 168 11.01 -4.87 2.82
N GLU A 169 11.01 -3.64 3.33
CA GLU A 169 11.82 -2.53 2.84
C GLU A 169 13.31 -2.81 3.01
N GLU A 170 13.74 -3.25 4.19
CA GLU A 170 15.15 -3.50 4.50
C GLU A 170 15.66 -4.77 3.78
N THR A 171 14.78 -5.76 3.56
CA THR A 171 15.12 -6.89 2.67
C THR A 171 15.34 -6.42 1.24
N ALA A 172 14.58 -5.44 0.74
CA ALA A 172 14.78 -4.92 -0.61
C ALA A 172 16.00 -3.99 -0.72
N LYS A 173 16.21 -3.11 0.28
CA LYS A 173 17.28 -2.10 0.30
C LYS A 173 18.68 -2.65 0.49
N GLN A 174 18.83 -3.96 0.74
CA GLN A 174 20.15 -4.60 0.72
C GLN A 174 20.85 -4.49 -0.65
N PHE A 175 20.07 -4.32 -1.73
CA PHE A 175 20.60 -4.24 -3.09
C PHE A 175 20.87 -2.78 -3.47
N PRO A 176 22.11 -2.41 -3.88
CA PRO A 176 22.48 -1.02 -4.18
C PRO A 176 21.65 -0.34 -5.27
N THR A 177 21.01 -1.13 -6.14
CA THR A 177 20.10 -0.63 -7.17
C THR A 177 18.76 -0.16 -6.63
N VAL A 178 18.41 -0.48 -5.37
CA VAL A 178 17.14 -0.13 -4.73
C VAL A 178 17.32 1.11 -3.86
N LYS A 179 16.70 2.21 -4.26
CA LYS A 179 16.70 3.52 -3.57
C LYS A 179 15.44 3.70 -2.73
N SER A 180 14.29 3.25 -3.23
CA SER A 180 13.00 3.30 -2.55
C SER A 180 12.19 2.04 -2.82
N VAL A 181 11.11 1.85 -2.06
CA VAL A 181 10.25 0.67 -2.11
C VAL A 181 8.80 1.11 -2.17
N GLU A 182 8.05 0.53 -3.11
CA GLU A 182 6.59 0.65 -3.22
C GLU A 182 5.99 -0.74 -3.06
N THR A 183 4.91 -0.85 -2.29
CA THR A 183 4.21 -2.12 -2.08
C THR A 183 2.84 -2.07 -2.73
N TYR A 184 2.42 -3.17 -3.33
CA TYR A 184 1.10 -3.35 -3.91
C TYR A 184 0.45 -4.60 -3.32
N LEU A 185 -0.82 -4.53 -2.97
CA LEU A 185 -1.60 -5.67 -2.49
C LEU A 185 -2.76 -5.92 -3.45
N ASN A 186 -2.83 -7.11 -4.03
CA ASN A 186 -3.84 -7.47 -5.03
C ASN A 186 -3.90 -6.50 -6.23
N GLY A 187 -2.75 -5.91 -6.59
CA GLY A 187 -2.63 -4.94 -7.68
C GLY A 187 -2.79 -3.47 -7.28
N ASP A 188 -3.37 -3.19 -6.10
CA ASP A 188 -3.57 -1.82 -5.61
C ASP A 188 -2.36 -1.33 -4.81
N TYR A 189 -2.04 -0.05 -4.94
CA TYR A 189 -0.97 0.57 -4.16
C TYR A 189 -1.28 0.51 -2.66
N LEU A 190 -0.36 -0.07 -1.89
CA LEU A 190 -0.49 -0.24 -0.45
C LEU A 190 0.19 0.91 0.28
N ASN A 191 -0.61 1.86 0.76
CA ASN A 191 -0.11 2.86 1.71
C ASN A 191 -0.09 2.26 3.12
N TRP A 192 1.09 1.86 3.57
CA TRP A 192 1.30 1.27 4.90
C TRP A 192 0.72 2.13 6.03
N GLN A 193 0.86 3.46 5.98
CA GLN A 193 0.30 4.36 7.01
C GLN A 193 -1.22 4.26 7.14
N VAL A 194 -1.90 3.97 6.02
CA VAL A 194 -3.36 3.82 5.98
C VAL A 194 -3.80 2.53 6.67
N VAL A 195 -3.09 1.42 6.42
CA VAL A 195 -3.35 0.10 7.04
C VAL A 195 -3.32 0.19 8.56
N TYR A 196 -2.40 0.98 9.10
CA TYR A 196 -2.10 1.10 10.53
C TYR A 196 -3.15 1.84 11.35
N SER A 197 -3.94 2.69 10.72
CA SER A 197 -4.95 3.45 11.46
C SER A 197 -6.07 2.58 12.06
N GLY A 198 -6.22 1.33 11.62
CA GLY A 198 -7.35 0.47 11.98
C GLY A 198 -8.71 1.05 11.54
N ILE A 199 -8.69 2.15 10.78
CA ILE A 199 -9.87 2.80 10.28
C ILE A 199 -10.29 2.06 9.02
N GLU A 200 -11.51 1.53 9.01
CA GLU A 200 -12.14 1.06 7.78
C GLU A 200 -12.20 2.21 6.77
N TRP A 201 -11.91 1.97 5.50
CA TRP A 201 -12.01 3.00 4.46
C TRP A 201 -13.25 2.76 3.60
N LYS A 202 -14.00 3.83 3.38
CA LYS A 202 -15.14 3.84 2.46
C LYS A 202 -14.72 4.51 1.16
N THR A 203 -15.35 4.12 0.06
CA THR A 203 -15.14 4.76 -1.24
C THR A 203 -16.36 5.60 -1.58
N TYR A 204 -16.15 6.88 -1.86
CA TYR A 204 -17.16 7.73 -2.48
C TYR A 204 -16.96 7.74 -3.99
N THR A 205 -18.05 7.59 -4.75
CA THR A 205 -18.03 7.63 -6.22
C THR A 205 -19.04 8.65 -6.71
N ASN A 206 -18.57 9.65 -7.46
CA ASN A 206 -19.43 10.60 -8.13
C ASN A 206 -19.48 10.32 -9.64
N LYS A 207 -20.59 9.73 -10.11
CA LYS A 207 -20.77 9.39 -11.53
C LYS A 207 -20.97 10.60 -12.43
N LYS A 208 -21.46 11.74 -11.91
CA LYS A 208 -21.71 12.95 -12.69
C LYS A 208 -20.39 13.57 -13.16
N TYR A 209 -19.40 13.63 -12.28
CA TYR A 209 -18.09 14.22 -12.56
C TYR A 209 -16.99 13.18 -12.83
N GLY A 210 -17.29 11.88 -12.67
CA GLY A 210 -16.38 10.80 -13.03
C GLY A 210 -15.18 10.63 -12.09
N PHE A 211 -15.33 10.99 -10.81
CA PHE A 211 -14.27 10.82 -9.81
C PHE A 211 -14.69 9.85 -8.69
N GLN A 212 -13.68 9.26 -8.06
CA GLN A 212 -13.82 8.51 -6.82
C GLN A 212 -12.69 8.89 -5.86
N PHE A 213 -12.96 8.83 -4.57
CA PHE A 213 -11.91 8.93 -3.55
C PHE A 213 -12.25 8.02 -2.37
N SER A 214 -11.22 7.55 -1.68
CA SER A 214 -11.36 6.79 -0.44
C SER A 214 -11.28 7.73 0.76
N TYR A 215 -12.07 7.46 1.80
CA TYR A 215 -12.07 8.24 3.02
C TYR A 215 -12.21 7.35 4.27
N PRO A 216 -11.67 7.78 5.43
CA PRO A 216 -11.82 7.06 6.69
C PRO A 216 -13.30 6.92 7.11
N ALA A 217 -13.76 5.73 7.47
CA ALA A 217 -15.16 5.42 7.80
C ALA A 217 -15.66 6.11 9.08
N ASN A 218 -14.75 6.61 9.91
CA ASN A 218 -15.07 7.43 11.07
C ASN A 218 -15.41 8.88 10.70
N LEU A 219 -15.19 9.30 9.45
CA LEU A 219 -15.72 10.55 8.93
C LEU A 219 -17.17 10.37 8.46
N LYS A 220 -17.99 11.36 8.75
CA LYS A 220 -19.36 11.44 8.24
C LYS A 220 -19.33 12.05 6.84
N LEU A 221 -19.80 11.28 5.88
CA LEU A 221 -20.04 11.77 4.53
C LEU A 221 -21.40 12.46 4.47
N LYS A 222 -21.42 13.68 3.92
CA LYS A 222 -22.62 14.48 3.72
C LYS A 222 -22.63 15.03 2.28
N GLU A 223 -23.64 14.66 1.51
CA GLU A 223 -23.84 15.28 0.19
C GLU A 223 -24.32 16.72 0.36
N ASN A 224 -23.91 17.61 -0.55
CA ASN A 224 -24.29 19.03 -0.50
C ASN A 224 -23.86 19.76 0.78
N TYR A 225 -22.75 19.34 1.38
CA TYR A 225 -22.21 19.95 2.61
C TYR A 225 -20.73 20.34 2.46
N PRO A 226 -20.34 21.56 2.84
CA PRO A 226 -21.22 22.71 3.09
C PRO A 226 -22.09 23.03 1.85
N GLN A 227 -23.15 23.83 2.02
CA GLN A 227 -24.09 24.15 0.94
C GLN A 227 -23.34 24.61 -0.32
N GLY A 228 -23.65 24.00 -1.47
CA GLY A 228 -22.98 24.26 -2.75
C GLY A 228 -21.81 23.32 -3.07
N SER A 229 -21.37 22.50 -2.11
CA SER A 229 -20.39 21.44 -2.35
C SER A 229 -21.05 20.24 -3.01
N ILE A 230 -20.28 19.44 -3.75
CA ILE A 230 -20.69 18.13 -4.24
C ILE A 230 -20.80 17.15 -3.05
N VAL A 231 -19.78 17.13 -2.20
CA VAL A 231 -19.72 16.26 -1.02
C VAL A 231 -18.81 16.86 0.05
N GLY A 232 -19.17 16.63 1.31
CA GLY A 232 -18.37 16.94 2.49
C GLY A 232 -18.07 15.71 3.32
N LEU A 233 -16.92 15.71 3.96
CA LEU A 233 -16.52 14.80 5.02
C LEU A 233 -16.29 15.65 6.26
N GLU A 234 -16.80 15.22 7.41
CA GLU A 234 -16.52 15.86 8.69
C GLU A 234 -16.19 14.81 9.74
N ASN A 235 -15.38 15.16 10.72
CA ASN A 235 -15.32 14.37 11.94
C ASN A 235 -16.57 14.64 12.82
N ASN A 236 -16.79 13.83 13.84
CA ASN A 236 -17.93 14.01 14.76
C ASN A 236 -17.80 15.25 15.67
N THR A 237 -16.71 16.01 15.56
CA THR A 237 -16.41 17.14 16.43
C THR A 237 -16.79 18.43 15.73
N PRO A 238 -17.74 19.22 16.25
CA PRO A 238 -18.02 20.55 15.71
C PRO A 238 -16.74 21.40 15.65
N GLY A 239 -16.43 21.97 14.49
CA GLY A 239 -15.18 22.73 14.29
C GLY A 239 -13.93 21.86 14.21
N GLY A 240 -14.05 20.57 13.91
CA GLY A 240 -12.89 19.70 13.70
C GLY A 240 -12.35 19.73 12.27
N PHE A 241 -11.94 18.56 11.80
CA PHE A 241 -11.50 18.37 10.41
C PHE A 241 -12.69 18.26 9.46
N SER A 242 -12.63 18.98 8.35
CA SER A 242 -13.56 18.78 7.24
C SER A 242 -12.86 18.75 5.90
N ILE A 243 -13.36 17.94 4.97
CA ILE A 243 -13.00 17.98 3.56
C ILE A 243 -14.27 18.28 2.78
N SER A 244 -14.21 19.16 1.79
CA SER A 244 -15.31 19.35 0.84
C SER A 244 -14.78 19.28 -0.58
N VAL A 245 -15.65 18.84 -1.49
CA VAL A 245 -15.39 18.82 -2.92
C VAL A 245 -16.46 19.66 -3.59
N SER A 246 -16.07 20.68 -4.36
CA SER A 246 -17.01 21.62 -4.98
C SER A 246 -16.68 21.84 -6.46
N GLU A 247 -17.69 22.14 -7.26
CA GLU A 247 -17.50 22.63 -8.62
C GLU A 247 -17.27 24.14 -8.57
N VAL A 248 -16.26 24.63 -9.28
CA VAL A 248 -16.01 26.07 -9.43
C VAL A 248 -15.99 26.45 -10.91
N ALA A 249 -16.47 27.65 -11.22
CA ALA A 249 -16.52 28.15 -12.59
C ALA A 249 -15.11 28.40 -13.14
N ASN A 250 -14.19 28.83 -12.27
CA ASN A 250 -12.77 28.94 -12.56
C ASN A 250 -11.92 29.12 -11.29
N PHE A 251 -10.60 29.00 -11.42
CA PHE A 251 -9.68 29.21 -10.29
C PHE A 251 -9.78 30.62 -9.68
N GLN A 252 -10.09 31.64 -10.48
CA GLN A 252 -10.21 33.01 -9.98
C GLN A 252 -11.36 33.16 -8.97
N GLU A 253 -12.41 32.34 -9.06
CA GLU A 253 -13.49 32.29 -8.07
C GLU A 253 -12.96 31.92 -6.68
N ILE A 254 -12.04 30.94 -6.61
CA ILE A 254 -11.39 30.53 -5.36
C ILE A 254 -10.55 31.69 -4.83
N VAL A 255 -9.69 32.28 -5.68
CA VAL A 255 -8.85 33.43 -5.30
C VAL A 255 -9.70 34.58 -4.75
N ASN A 256 -10.78 34.94 -5.46
CA ASN A 256 -11.67 36.04 -5.08
C ASN A 256 -12.38 35.75 -3.75
N SER A 257 -12.84 34.51 -3.51
CA SER A 257 -13.45 34.12 -2.24
C SER A 257 -12.51 34.28 -1.03
N ARG A 258 -11.19 34.38 -1.27
CA ARG A 258 -10.15 34.47 -0.24
C ARG A 258 -9.46 35.84 -0.19
N GLN A 259 -9.83 36.79 -1.05
CA GLN A 259 -9.14 38.10 -1.16
C GLN A 259 -9.16 38.94 0.12
N ASN A 260 -10.14 38.74 0.99
CA ASN A 260 -10.26 39.46 2.26
C ASN A 260 -9.43 38.86 3.40
N ASP A 261 -8.79 37.71 3.18
CA ASP A 261 -7.87 37.08 4.11
C ASP A 261 -6.44 37.49 3.73
N ALA A 262 -5.86 38.42 4.49
CA ALA A 262 -4.51 38.94 4.24
C ALA A 262 -3.44 37.82 4.28
N ASN A 263 -3.70 36.73 5.01
CA ASN A 263 -2.82 35.56 5.04
C ASN A 263 -2.99 34.69 3.78
N ALA A 264 -4.16 34.70 3.15
CA ALA A 264 -4.41 33.95 1.91
C ALA A 264 -3.63 34.51 0.71
N GLN A 265 -3.46 35.83 0.60
CA GLN A 265 -2.79 36.45 -0.55
C GLN A 265 -1.29 36.09 -0.64
N ALA A 266 -0.60 35.98 0.50
CA ALA A 266 0.81 35.58 0.54
C ALA A 266 0.98 34.09 0.15
N THR A 267 -0.01 33.25 0.43
CA THR A 267 0.10 31.80 0.18
C THR A 267 -0.31 31.37 -1.22
N VAL A 268 -1.22 32.11 -1.90
CA VAL A 268 -1.53 31.90 -3.32
C VAL A 268 -0.26 31.91 -4.19
N LYS A 269 0.76 32.71 -3.82
CA LYS A 269 2.06 32.74 -4.51
C LYS A 269 2.91 31.49 -4.21
N LEU A 270 2.83 30.94 -2.99
CA LEU A 270 3.55 29.72 -2.58
C LEU A 270 2.96 28.45 -3.23
N ALA A 271 1.66 28.44 -3.47
CA ALA A 271 0.89 27.38 -4.13
C ALA A 271 1.34 27.09 -5.57
N GLU A 272 1.72 28.15 -6.29
CA GLU A 272 2.27 28.04 -7.63
C GLU A 272 3.68 27.42 -7.63
N GLU A 273 4.41 27.56 -6.52
CA GLU A 273 5.84 27.25 -6.42
C GLU A 273 6.15 25.90 -5.74
N LYS A 274 5.32 25.38 -4.82
CA LYS A 274 5.71 24.23 -3.98
C LYS A 274 4.57 23.31 -3.54
N LEU A 275 4.31 22.29 -4.34
CA LEU A 275 3.91 20.93 -3.94
C LEU A 275 4.43 20.01 -5.06
N ASN A 276 4.62 18.72 -4.82
CA ASN A 276 5.00 17.74 -5.86
C ASN A 276 3.82 17.46 -6.85
N ILE A 277 3.17 18.54 -7.28
CA ILE A 277 2.00 18.60 -8.16
C ILE A 277 2.42 18.38 -9.62
N GLU A 278 3.68 18.63 -9.98
CA GLU A 278 4.15 18.37 -11.35
C GLU A 278 3.96 16.91 -11.76
N GLN A 279 4.20 15.96 -10.85
CA GLN A 279 3.93 14.55 -11.10
C GLN A 279 2.44 14.30 -11.37
N LEU A 280 1.54 14.91 -10.58
CA LEU A 280 0.09 14.78 -10.77
C LEU A 280 -0.40 15.48 -12.03
N ARG A 281 0.15 16.65 -12.39
CA ARG A 281 -0.15 17.38 -13.64
C ARG A 281 0.21 16.51 -14.84
N ASN A 282 1.38 15.86 -14.80
CA ASN A 282 1.85 14.98 -15.88
C ASN A 282 0.97 13.73 -16.02
N ILE A 283 0.51 13.14 -14.91
CA ILE A 283 -0.36 11.96 -14.93
C ILE A 283 -1.77 12.31 -15.41
N LEU A 284 -2.34 13.39 -14.88
CA LEU A 284 -3.74 13.75 -15.15
C LEU A 284 -3.89 14.59 -16.43
N ASN A 285 -2.78 15.03 -17.03
CA ASN A 285 -2.75 15.92 -18.19
C ASN A 285 -3.72 17.10 -18.04
N THR A 286 -3.73 17.69 -16.85
CA THR A 286 -4.60 18.81 -16.51
C THR A 286 -3.90 19.77 -15.56
N ARG A 287 -4.41 21.00 -15.50
CA ARG A 287 -3.91 22.02 -14.57
C ARG A 287 -4.33 21.65 -13.16
N ILE A 288 -3.35 21.54 -12.27
CA ILE A 288 -3.55 21.31 -10.84
C ILE A 288 -2.86 22.43 -10.07
N ILE A 289 -3.56 23.01 -9.10
CA ILE A 289 -3.04 24.07 -8.22
C ILE A 289 -3.34 23.66 -6.79
N GLY A 290 -2.35 23.69 -5.91
CA GLY A 290 -2.52 23.34 -4.51
C GLY A 290 -2.05 24.48 -3.62
N ASP A 291 -2.87 24.92 -2.68
CA ASP A 291 -2.60 26.09 -1.83
C ASP A 291 -2.91 25.79 -0.36
N PHE A 292 -2.37 26.59 0.55
CA PHE A 292 -2.62 26.54 1.98
C PHE A 292 -2.90 27.95 2.56
N SER A 293 -4.11 28.26 3.04
CA SER A 293 -4.33 29.52 3.78
C SER A 293 -4.45 29.27 5.27
N GLY A 294 -3.67 29.94 6.11
CA GLY A 294 -3.81 29.90 7.58
C GLY A 294 -2.48 29.84 8.34
N ASP A 295 -2.58 29.61 9.65
CA ASP A 295 -1.45 29.45 10.58
C ASP A 295 -1.21 27.97 10.88
N PRO A 296 -0.17 27.32 10.31
CA PRO A 296 0.06 25.89 10.53
C PRO A 296 0.12 25.53 12.03
N PRO A 297 -0.53 24.42 12.46
CA PRO A 297 -1.17 23.38 11.65
C PRO A 297 -2.65 23.65 11.28
N TRP A 298 -3.16 24.85 11.57
CA TRP A 298 -4.53 25.27 11.31
C TRP A 298 -4.63 26.02 9.98
N GLY A 299 -5.73 25.81 9.27
CA GLY A 299 -5.94 26.49 8.00
C GLY A 299 -6.70 25.64 7.01
N TYR A 300 -6.60 26.06 5.76
CA TYR A 300 -7.29 25.50 4.62
C TYR A 300 -6.25 25.02 3.64
N HIS A 301 -6.24 23.73 3.34
CA HIS A 301 -5.55 23.20 2.18
C HIS A 301 -6.55 23.11 1.05
N PHE A 302 -6.20 23.59 -0.14
CA PHE A 302 -7.04 23.42 -1.32
C PHE A 302 -6.26 22.80 -2.45
N VAL A 303 -6.91 21.94 -3.23
CA VAL A 303 -6.39 21.41 -4.49
C VAL A 303 -7.45 21.64 -5.57
N TYR A 304 -7.16 22.54 -6.49
CA TYR A 304 -7.96 22.77 -7.68
C TYR A 304 -7.45 21.89 -8.82
N ILE A 305 -8.38 21.19 -9.48
CA ILE A 305 -8.13 20.35 -10.65
C ILE A 305 -9.03 20.86 -11.77
N GLU A 306 -8.43 21.38 -12.83
CA GLU A 306 -9.17 21.82 -14.02
C GLU A 306 -9.77 20.60 -14.74
N LEU A 307 -11.02 20.71 -15.19
CA LEU A 307 -11.65 19.69 -16.00
C LEU A 307 -11.18 19.82 -17.46
N PRO A 308 -10.79 18.73 -18.15
CA PRO A 308 -10.36 18.81 -19.54
C PRO A 308 -11.42 19.45 -20.45
N ASN A 309 -10.99 20.39 -21.29
CA ASN A 309 -11.85 21.11 -22.26
C ASN A 309 -13.02 21.89 -21.65
N SER A 310 -12.91 22.31 -20.39
CA SER A 310 -14.00 22.96 -19.67
C SER A 310 -14.02 24.49 -19.75
N GLY A 311 -12.96 25.10 -20.31
CA GLY A 311 -12.79 26.55 -20.33
C GLY A 311 -12.49 27.13 -18.94
N GLY A 312 -11.68 26.44 -18.13
CA GLY A 312 -11.31 26.86 -16.79
C GLY A 312 -12.20 26.33 -15.66
N LYS A 313 -13.31 25.63 -15.93
CA LYS A 313 -14.08 24.99 -14.86
C LYS A 313 -13.29 23.85 -14.23
N GLY A 314 -13.43 23.68 -12.92
CA GLY A 314 -12.69 22.65 -12.21
C GLY A 314 -13.40 22.15 -10.98
N ILE A 315 -12.76 21.17 -10.34
CA ILE A 315 -13.13 20.63 -9.04
C ILE A 315 -12.13 21.17 -8.04
N VAL A 316 -12.62 21.70 -6.91
CA VAL A 316 -11.79 22.06 -5.77
C VAL A 316 -12.00 21.06 -4.65
N PHE A 317 -10.91 20.53 -4.12
CA PHE A 317 -10.86 19.82 -2.85
C PHE A 317 -10.40 20.81 -1.81
N GLU A 318 -11.20 21.05 -0.78
CA GLU A 318 -10.84 21.93 0.33
C GLU A 318 -10.82 21.11 1.62
N ALA A 319 -9.68 21.04 2.28
CA ALA A 319 -9.54 20.45 3.60
C ALA A 319 -9.28 21.56 4.62
N ARG A 320 -10.12 21.62 5.66
CA ARG A 320 -10.02 22.60 6.75
C ARG A 320 -9.62 21.90 8.04
N THR A 321 -8.64 22.47 8.72
CA THR A 321 -8.30 22.19 10.13
C THR A 321 -8.58 23.44 10.94
N ASP A 322 -9.64 23.43 11.75
CA ASP A 322 -9.98 24.58 12.59
C ASP A 322 -9.20 24.59 13.91
N ASN A 323 -9.08 25.79 14.50
CA ASN A 323 -8.48 26.06 15.80
C ASN A 323 -9.52 26.02 16.94
N ALA A 324 -10.58 25.21 16.83
CA ALA A 324 -11.56 25.08 17.91
C ALA A 324 -10.92 24.30 19.08
N ASP A 325 -10.18 25.00 19.94
CA ASP A 325 -9.71 24.65 21.30
C ASP A 325 -9.18 23.21 21.53
N THR A 326 -8.70 22.54 20.49
CA THR A 326 -8.24 21.14 20.53
C THR A 326 -6.80 21.04 20.03
N PRO A 327 -5.80 21.34 20.90
CA PRO A 327 -4.38 21.38 20.52
C PRO A 327 -3.81 20.05 19.99
N ASN A 328 -4.57 18.96 20.09
CA ASN A 328 -4.17 17.62 19.65
C ASN A 328 -4.65 17.26 18.23
N MET A 329 -5.41 18.13 17.54
CA MET A 329 -6.01 17.81 16.22
C MET A 329 -5.40 18.58 15.04
N GLY A 330 -4.33 19.34 15.26
CA GLY A 330 -3.57 19.96 14.16
C GLY A 330 -2.93 18.90 13.25
N ALA A 331 -2.96 19.14 11.93
CA ALA A 331 -2.21 18.34 10.97
C ALA A 331 -0.72 18.28 11.39
N LYS A 332 -0.25 17.09 11.79
CA LYS A 332 1.16 16.88 12.10
C LYS A 332 1.94 17.04 10.81
N LYS A 333 2.92 17.95 10.80
CA LYS A 333 3.83 18.14 9.66
C LYS A 333 4.41 16.78 9.25
N LEU A 334 4.10 16.31 8.05
CA LEU A 334 4.77 15.18 7.44
C LEU A 334 6.18 15.67 7.08
N THR A 335 7.14 15.40 7.96
CA THR A 335 8.57 15.60 7.73
C THR A 335 9.16 14.43 6.97
#